data_AF-A0A918M998-F1
#
_entry.id   AF-A0A918M998-F1
#
_cell.length_a   1.000
_cell.length_b   1.000
_cell.length_c   1.000
_cell.angle_alpha   90.00
_cell.angle_beta   90.00
_cell.angle_gamma   90.00
#
_symmetry.space_group_name_H-M   'P 1'
#
loop_
_entity.id
_entity.type
_entity.pdbx_description
1 polymer ?
#
loop_
_entity_poly.entity_id
_entity_poly.type
_entity_poly.pdbx_seq_one_letter_code
_entity_poly.pdbx_strand_id
1 'polypeptide(L)'
;MAELRTAVSRLRRELAALPSEFPDRAIAEDELAALAAMATDGRPEIPRLRSSLLLIAGAIGSVSALARGLTGVREAVDLFGEPTQRG
;
A
#
# COMPACT_ATOMS: atom_id res chain seq x y z
N MET A 1 -2.75 8.49 11.56
CA MET A 1 -3.23 8.68 10.16
C MET A 1 -2.23 9.41 9.25
N ALA A 2 -1.39 10.33 9.76
CA ALA A 2 -0.43 11.06 8.93
C ALA A 2 0.67 10.17 8.31
N GLU A 3 1.16 9.18 9.06
CA GLU A 3 2.18 8.24 8.60
C GLU A 3 1.70 7.36 7.44
N LEU A 4 0.49 6.77 7.56
CA LEU A 4 -0.12 6.01 6.47
C LEU A 4 -0.29 6.86 5.22
N ARG A 5 -0.86 8.07 5.34
CA ARG A 5 -1.01 8.98 4.20
C ARG A 5 0.33 9.33 3.54
N THR A 6 1.38 9.50 4.33
CA THR A 6 2.74 9.80 3.83
C THR A 6 3.32 8.60 3.10
N ALA A 7 3.23 7.40 3.68
CA ALA A 7 3.71 6.16 3.06
C ALA A 7 3.00 5.86 1.74
N VAL A 8 1.67 6.02 1.71
CA VAL A 8 0.85 5.83 0.51
C VAL A 8 1.17 6.85 -0.57
N SER A 9 1.32 8.12 -0.20
CA SER A 9 1.71 9.18 -1.14
C SER A 9 3.08 8.94 -1.74
N ARG A 10 4.01 8.37 -0.98
CA ARG A 10 5.34 7.98 -1.47
C ARG A 10 5.25 6.81 -2.44
N LEU A 11 4.54 5.74 -2.08
CA LEU A 11 4.36 4.58 -2.95
C LEU A 11 3.73 4.96 -4.30
N ARG A 12 2.77 5.90 -4.31
CA ARG A 12 2.19 6.44 -5.55
C ARG A 12 3.21 7.11 -6.45
N ARG A 13 4.14 7.88 -5.87
CA ARG A 13 5.20 8.54 -6.65
C ARG A 13 6.20 7.53 -7.20
N GLU A 14 6.55 6.52 -6.41
CA GLU A 14 7.44 5.44 -6.84
C GLU A 14 6.80 4.63 -7.99
N LEU A 15 5.50 4.33 -7.90
CA LEU A 15 4.72 3.66 -8.95
C LEU A 15 4.64 4.48 -10.24
N ALA A 16 4.41 5.78 -10.13
CA ALA A 16 4.37 6.70 -11.27
C ALA A 16 5.74 6.92 -11.93
N ALA A 17 6.83 6.63 -11.22
CA ALA A 17 8.19 6.72 -11.75
C ALA A 17 8.63 5.44 -12.48
N LEU A 18 7.88 4.35 -12.38
CA LEU A 18 8.18 3.12 -13.10
C LEU A 18 7.73 3.20 -14.57
N PRO A 19 8.46 2.55 -15.49
CA PRO A 19 7.99 2.33 -16.85
C PRO A 19 6.63 1.63 -16.85
N SER A 20 5.71 2.10 -17.69
CA SER A 20 4.31 1.66 -17.75
C SER A 20 4.10 0.24 -18.32
N GLU A 21 5.14 -0.58 -18.41
CA GLU A 21 5.15 -1.85 -19.14
C GLU A 21 4.75 -3.08 -18.30
N PHE A 22 4.39 -2.92 -17.02
CA PHE A 22 3.99 -4.05 -16.19
C PHE A 22 2.46 -4.32 -16.29
N PRO A 23 2.05 -5.58 -16.51
CA PRO A 23 0.70 -5.96 -16.93
C PRO A 23 -0.40 -5.58 -15.94
N ASP A 24 -0.10 -5.54 -14.64
CA ASP A 24 -1.09 -5.26 -13.60
C ASP A 24 -1.01 -3.84 -13.04
N ARG A 25 -0.42 -2.89 -13.78
CA ARG A 25 -0.26 -1.48 -13.36
C ARG A 25 -1.56 -0.80 -13.00
N ALA A 26 -2.59 -0.93 -13.85
CA ALA A 26 -3.88 -0.30 -13.61
C ALA A 26 -4.51 -0.83 -12.30
N ILE A 27 -4.41 -2.13 -12.05
CA ILE A 27 -4.92 -2.77 -10.82
C ILE A 27 -4.18 -2.22 -9.58
N ALA A 28 -2.85 -2.13 -9.66
CA ALA A 28 -2.04 -1.57 -8.58
C ALA A 28 -2.37 -0.09 -8.30
N GLU A 29 -2.61 0.71 -9.35
CA GLU A 29 -2.97 2.13 -9.23
C GLU A 29 -4.36 2.32 -8.61
N ASP A 30 -5.35 1.53 -9.04
CA ASP A 30 -6.72 1.58 -8.51
C ASP A 30 -6.78 1.16 -7.04
N GLU A 31 -6.11 0.07 -6.66
CA GLU A 31 -6.03 -0.36 -5.27
C GLU A 31 -5.30 0.67 -4.39
N LEU A 32 -4.24 1.30 -4.92
CA LEU A 32 -3.50 2.32 -4.19
C LEU A 32 -4.31 3.61 -4.03
N ALA A 33 -5.19 3.94 -4.98
CA ALA A 33 -6.16 5.02 -4.85
C ALA A 33 -7.22 4.71 -3.78
N ALA A 34 -7.75 3.48 -3.74
CA ALA A 34 -8.69 3.05 -2.71
C ALA A 34 -8.05 3.10 -1.31
N LEU A 35 -6.79 2.66 -1.20
CA LEU A 35 -6.02 2.72 0.04
C LEU A 35 -5.76 4.16 0.50
N ALA A 36 -5.47 5.07 -0.44
CA ALA A 36 -5.33 6.50 -0.15
C ALA A 36 -6.64 7.16 0.32
N ALA A 37 -7.78 6.77 -0.26
CA ALA A 37 -9.09 7.23 0.16
C ALA A 37 -9.40 6.79 1.59
N MET A 38 -9.20 5.51 1.91
CA MET A 38 -9.38 4.98 3.28
C MET A 38 -8.47 5.67 4.30
N ALA A 39 -7.22 5.97 3.93
CA ALA A 39 -6.29 6.70 4.79
C ALA A 39 -6.67 8.17 5.01
N THR A 40 -7.45 8.75 4.09
CA THR A 40 -7.89 10.15 4.13
C THR A 40 -9.21 10.32 4.86
N ASP A 41 -10.13 9.37 4.71
CA ASP A 41 -11.48 9.38 5.32
C ASP A 41 -11.45 9.12 6.84
N GLY A 42 -10.29 8.73 7.39
CA GLY A 42 -10.05 8.65 8.84
C GLY A 42 -10.66 7.43 9.52
N ARG A 43 -11.32 6.53 8.77
CA ARG A 43 -11.83 5.23 9.25
C ARG A 43 -11.24 4.05 8.47
N PRO A 44 -9.91 3.83 8.52
CA PRO A 44 -9.31 2.68 7.85
C PRO A 44 -9.74 1.36 8.50
N GLU A 45 -10.31 0.46 7.70
CA GLU A 45 -10.57 -0.92 8.11
C GLU A 45 -9.28 -1.75 7.97
N ILE A 46 -8.69 -2.19 9.09
CA ILE A 46 -7.41 -2.94 9.11
C ILE A 46 -7.43 -4.19 8.19
N PRO A 47 -8.48 -5.04 8.21
CA PRO A 47 -8.52 -6.21 7.32
C PRO A 47 -8.55 -5.82 5.84
N ARG A 48 -9.25 -4.74 5.51
CA ARG A 48 -9.34 -4.20 4.15
C ARG A 48 -8.03 -3.60 3.67
N LEU A 49 -7.34 -2.84 4.52
CA LEU A 49 -6.00 -2.33 4.24
C LEU A 49 -5.01 -3.46 3.96
N ARG A 50 -5.03 -4.52 4.77
CA ARG A 50 -4.17 -5.71 4.57
C ARG A 50 -4.51 -6.43 3.26
N SER A 51 -5.79 -6.58 2.94
CA SER A 51 -6.23 -7.19 1.68
C SER A 51 -5.76 -6.39 0.46
N SER A 52 -5.98 -5.07 0.45
CA SER A 52 -5.49 -4.19 -0.63
C SER A 52 -3.96 -4.22 -0.75
N LEU A 53 -3.22 -4.27 0.37
CA LEU A 53 -1.76 -4.41 0.32
C LEU A 53 -1.30 -5.71 -0.33
N LEU A 54 -1.99 -6.83 -0.08
CA LEU A 54 -1.68 -8.11 -0.71
C LEU A 54 -2.00 -8.10 -2.22
N LEU A 55 -3.10 -7.46 -2.62
CA LEU A 55 -3.44 -7.28 -4.03
C LEU A 55 -2.39 -6.42 -4.75
N ILE A 56 -1.99 -5.30 -4.14
CA ILE A 56 -0.92 -4.43 -4.63
C ILE A 56 0.40 -5.22 -4.74
N ALA A 57 0.75 -6.03 -3.73
CA ALA A 57 1.95 -6.86 -3.77
C ALA A 57 1.91 -7.92 -4.88
N GLY A 58 0.75 -8.54 -5.12
CA GLY A 58 0.56 -9.51 -6.20
C GLY A 58 0.62 -8.89 -7.59
N ALA A 59 0.00 -7.72 -7.78
CA ALA A 59 -0.02 -6.96 -9.03
C ALA A 59 1.34 -6.35 -9.38
N ILE A 60 2.09 -5.87 -8.38
CA ILE A 60 3.42 -5.33 -8.62
C ILE A 60 4.42 -6.45 -8.95
N GLY A 61 4.20 -7.68 -8.48
CA GLY A 61 5.15 -8.78 -8.63
C GLY A 61 6.51 -8.47 -7.98
N SER A 62 7.54 -9.27 -8.27
CA SER A 62 8.90 -9.16 -7.71
C SER A 62 9.68 -7.88 -8.07
N VAL A 63 9.02 -6.75 -8.33
CA VAL A 63 9.65 -5.45 -8.61
C VAL A 63 10.26 -4.90 -7.32
N SER A 64 11.55 -5.14 -7.17
CA SER A 64 12.36 -4.71 -6.02
C SER A 64 12.36 -3.19 -5.79
N ALA A 65 12.13 -2.39 -6.84
CA ALA A 65 12.07 -0.92 -6.76
C ALA A 65 10.93 -0.43 -5.85
N LEU A 66 9.81 -1.16 -5.77
CA LEU A 66 8.64 -0.80 -4.95
C LEU A 66 8.63 -1.48 -3.59
N ALA A 67 9.56 -2.42 -3.34
CA ALA A 67 9.62 -3.16 -2.09
C ALA A 67 9.79 -2.24 -0.87
N ARG A 68 10.59 -1.17 -0.99
CA ARG A 68 10.77 -0.19 0.11
C ARG A 68 9.50 0.61 0.39
N GLY A 69 8.82 1.11 -0.64
CA GLY A 69 7.56 1.83 -0.47
C GLY A 69 6.48 0.94 0.12
N LEU A 70 6.37 -0.31 -0.36
CA LEU A 70 5.42 -1.29 0.13
C LEU A 70 5.64 -1.69 1.59
N THR A 71 6.90 -1.91 2.00
CA THR A 71 7.26 -2.16 3.41
C THR A 71 6.87 -0.99 4.30
N GLY A 72 7.13 0.25 3.88
CA GLY A 72 6.73 1.44 4.64
C GLY A 72 5.21 1.56 4.83
N VAL A 73 4.42 1.20 3.80
CA VAL A 73 2.95 1.16 3.94
C VAL A 73 2.52 0.03 4.87
N ARG A 74 3.15 -1.15 4.77
CA ARG A 74 2.85 -2.28 5.67
C ARG A 74 3.15 -1.95 7.13
N GLU A 75 4.31 -1.38 7.43
CA GLU A 75 4.67 -0.92 8.78
C GLU A 75 3.65 0.11 9.29
N ALA A 76 3.28 1.08 8.45
CA ALA A 76 2.27 2.06 8.81
C ALA A 76 0.92 1.39 9.13
N VAL A 77 0.47 0.41 8.34
CA VAL A 77 -0.77 -0.35 8.62
C VAL A 77 -0.66 -1.16 9.91
N ASP A 78 0.47 -1.81 10.18
CA ASP A 78 0.69 -2.58 11.40
C ASP A 78 0.68 -1.70 12.66
N LEU A 79 1.11 -0.43 12.57
CA LEU A 79 0.97 0.55 13.65
C LEU A 79 -0.51 0.89 13.97
N PHE A 80 -1.43 0.79 13.01
CA PHE A 80 -2.87 0.94 13.29
C PHE A 80 -3.52 -0.35 13.82
N GLY A 81 -2.87 -1.50 13.60
CA GLY A 81 -3.45 -2.81 13.92
C GLY A 81 -3.16 -3.32 15.33
N GLU A 82 -2.14 -2.78 16.01
CA GLU A 82 -1.44 -3.38 17.16
C GLU A 82 -1.04 -4.86 16.93
N PRO A 83 0.24 -5.23 17.14
CA PRO A 83 0.68 -6.61 16.97
C PRO A 83 0.30 -7.46 18.20
N THR A 84 -0.97 -7.85 18.34
CA THR A 84 -1.36 -9.01 19.15
C THR A 84 -1.61 -10.19 18.21
N GLN A 85 -0.53 -10.83 17.76
CA GLN A 85 -0.40 -12.29 17.68
C GLN A 85 1.02 -12.65 17.24
N ARG A 86 1.96 -12.57 18.17
CA ARG A 86 3.07 -13.52 18.21
C ARG A 86 2.77 -14.48 19.35
N GLY A 87 2.11 -15.58 19.02
CA GLY A 87 2.09 -16.81 19.82
C GLY A 87 3.08 -17.78 19.21
#